data_AF-A0A2S9AI74-F1
#
_entry.id   AF-A0A2S9AI74-F1
#
_cell.length_a   1.000
_cell.length_b   1.000
_cell.length_c   1.000
_cell.angle_alpha   90.00
_cell.angle_beta   90.00
_cell.angle_gamma   90.00
#
_symmetry.space_group_name_H-M   'P 1'
#
loop_
_entity.id
_entity.type
_entity.pdbx_description
1 polymer ?
#
loop_
_entity_poly.entity_id
_entity_poly.type
_entity_poly.pdbx_seq_one_letter_code
_entity_poly.pdbx_strand_id
1 'polypeptide(L)'
;MMEKFHHTLPDGHELVLPRFENVPVGVIRKARRLDQADQVFTILEEIMSPADLEHVDKLDRSEFNVVVRAWREGSSIEPGESSASSTS
;
A
#
# COMPACT_ATOMS: atom_id res chain seq x y z
N MET A 1 4.65 -9.88 18.45
CA MET A 1 4.03 -8.76 17.72
C MET A 1 4.09 -9.13 16.25
N MET A 2 2.99 -9.07 15.50
CA MET A 2 3.04 -9.30 14.05
C MET A 2 3.78 -8.13 13.39
N GLU A 3 4.73 -8.41 12.51
CA GLU A 3 5.40 -7.38 11.73
C GLU A 3 4.40 -6.63 10.83
N LYS A 4 4.60 -5.32 10.69
CA LYS A 4 3.79 -4.44 9.85
C LYS A 4 4.50 -4.20 8.51
N PHE A 5 3.74 -3.75 7.53
CA PHE A 5 4.25 -3.21 6.27
C PHE A 5 4.55 -1.73 6.47
N HIS A 6 5.72 -1.29 6.00
CA HIS A 6 6.20 0.09 6.05
C HIS A 6 6.61 0.52 4.65
N HIS A 7 6.17 1.70 4.20
CA HIS A 7 6.52 2.24 2.89
C HIS A 7 6.49 3.77 2.90
N THR A 8 7.55 4.40 2.40
CA THR A 8 7.68 5.86 2.35
C THR A 8 7.08 6.44 1.07
N LEU A 9 6.03 7.22 1.20
CA LEU A 9 5.42 7.88 0.04
C LEU A 9 6.34 8.98 -0.53
N PRO A 10 6.13 9.42 -1.80
CA PRO A 10 6.96 10.45 -2.44
C PRO A 10 7.04 11.78 -1.68
N ASP A 11 6.03 12.09 -0.87
CA ASP A 11 5.99 13.28 -0.01
C ASP A 11 6.71 13.10 1.34
N GLY A 12 7.33 11.94 1.56
CA GLY A 12 8.05 11.59 2.77
C GLY A 12 7.20 11.00 3.90
N HIS A 13 5.88 10.86 3.71
CA HIS A 13 5.00 10.22 4.70
C HIS A 13 5.28 8.72 4.81
N GLU A 14 5.44 8.21 6.04
CA GLU A 14 5.61 6.77 6.28
C GLU A 14 4.24 6.09 6.41
N LEU A 15 3.88 5.30 5.41
CA LEU A 15 2.67 4.50 5.40
C LEU A 15 2.88 3.19 6.18
N VAL A 16 2.09 2.98 7.24
CA VAL A 16 2.19 1.80 8.11
C VAL A 16 0.90 0.98 8.07
N LEU A 17 0.94 -0.21 7.47
CA LEU A 17 -0.22 -1.09 7.29
C LEU A 17 0.00 -2.46 7.95
N PRO A 18 -1.07 -3.23 8.24
CA PRO A 18 -0.89 -4.67 8.42
C PRO A 18 -0.28 -5.28 7.14
N ARG A 19 0.58 -6.29 7.26
CA ARG A 19 0.96 -7.12 6.09
C ARG A 19 -0.30 -7.69 5.44
N PHE A 20 -0.30 -7.87 4.13
CA PHE A 20 -1.48 -8.35 3.39
C PHE A 20 -2.03 -9.68 3.95
N GLU A 21 -1.16 -10.61 4.34
CA GLU A 21 -1.54 -11.89 4.98
C GLU A 21 -2.25 -11.73 6.34
N ASN A 22 -2.08 -10.58 6.99
CA ASN A 22 -2.67 -10.25 8.29
C ASN A 22 -3.96 -9.42 8.14
N VAL A 23 -4.41 -9.13 6.92
CA VAL A 23 -5.70 -8.46 6.69
C VAL A 23 -6.84 -9.38 7.12
N PRO A 24 -7.80 -8.91 7.94
CA PRO A 24 -8.91 -9.75 8.37
C PRO A 24 -9.70 -10.30 7.19
N VAL A 25 -9.93 -11.62 7.16
CA VAL A 25 -10.71 -12.29 6.11
C VAL A 25 -12.11 -11.69 5.96
N GLY A 26 -12.68 -11.12 7.03
CA GLY A 26 -13.94 -10.39 6.99
C GLY A 26 -13.93 -9.21 6.02
N VAL A 27 -12.84 -8.44 5.98
CA VAL A 27 -12.65 -7.28 5.07
C VAL A 27 -12.50 -7.78 3.63
N ILE A 28 -11.62 -8.76 3.40
CA ILE A 28 -11.42 -9.38 2.07
C ILE A 28 -12.75 -9.95 1.53
N ARG A 29 -13.51 -10.65 2.38
CA ARG A 29 -14.80 -11.26 2.02
C ARG A 29 -15.83 -10.20 1.62
N LYS A 30 -15.90 -9.05 2.29
CA LYS A 30 -16.83 -7.97 1.93
C LYS A 30 -16.53 -7.43 0.52
N ALA A 31 -15.24 -7.23 0.21
CA ALA A 31 -14.80 -6.65 -1.04
C ALA A 31 -14.75 -7.65 -2.23
N ARG A 32 -14.82 -8.96 -1.98
CA ARG A 32 -14.60 -10.03 -3.00
C ARG A 32 -15.51 -10.02 -4.24
N ARG A 33 -16.63 -9.30 -4.20
CA ARG A 33 -17.61 -9.24 -5.29
C ARG A 33 -17.49 -7.96 -6.13
N LEU A 34 -16.62 -7.05 -5.71
CA LEU A 34 -16.32 -5.83 -6.43
C LEU A 34 -15.34 -6.14 -7.57
N ASP A 35 -15.21 -5.22 -8.52
CA ASP A 35 -14.09 -5.28 -9.45
C ASP A 35 -12.76 -5.04 -8.72
N GLN A 36 -11.65 -5.28 -9.42
CA GLN A 36 -10.34 -5.26 -8.80
C GLN A 36 -9.97 -3.89 -8.21
N ALA A 37 -10.36 -2.79 -8.85
CA ALA A 37 -10.04 -1.45 -8.37
C ALA A 37 -10.84 -1.15 -7.10
N ASP A 38 -12.16 -1.32 -7.17
CA ASP A 38 -13.07 -1.11 -6.03
C ASP A 38 -12.73 -2.04 -4.85
N GLN A 39 -12.28 -3.26 -5.13
CA GLN A 39 -11.84 -4.21 -4.10
C GLN A 39 -10.61 -3.69 -3.36
N VAL A 40 -9.61 -3.15 -4.07
CA VAL A 40 -8.39 -2.61 -3.45
C VAL A 40 -8.73 -1.42 -2.56
N PHE A 41 -9.48 -0.45 -3.07
CA PHE A 41 -9.85 0.74 -2.30
C PHE A 41 -10.68 0.39 -1.06
N THR A 42 -11.69 -0.47 -1.20
CA THR A 42 -12.51 -0.93 -0.05
C THR A 42 -11.65 -1.56 1.04
N ILE A 43 -10.62 -2.34 0.68
CA ILE A 43 -9.74 -2.96 1.68
C ILE A 43 -8.86 -1.91 2.34
N LEU A 44 -8.27 -0.98 1.58
CA LEU A 44 -7.38 0.05 2.10
C LEU A 44 -8.13 1.01 3.04
N GLU A 45 -9.32 1.45 2.65
CA GLU A 45 -10.18 2.32 3.47
C GLU A 45 -10.58 1.70 4.82
N GLU A 46 -10.70 0.37 4.90
CA GLU A 46 -11.02 -0.34 6.15
C GLU A 46 -9.81 -0.51 7.08
N ILE A 47 -8.57 -0.38 6.57
CA ILE A 47 -7.34 -0.62 7.34
C ILE A 47 -6.47 0.63 7.55
N MET A 48 -6.66 1.67 6.74
CA MET A 48 -5.91 2.92 6.81
C MET A 48 -6.56 3.92 7.78
N SER A 49 -5.73 4.81 8.32
CA SER A 49 -6.23 6.00 9.01
C SER A 49 -6.71 7.04 7.99
N PRO A 50 -7.60 7.98 8.38
CA PRO A 50 -7.96 9.10 7.50
C PRO A 50 -6.76 9.93 7.03
N ALA A 51 -5.75 10.09 7.89
CA ALA A 51 -4.53 10.81 7.53
C ALA A 51 -3.74 10.07 6.42
N ASP A 52 -3.60 8.74 6.54
CA ASP A 52 -2.91 7.95 5.50
C ASP A 52 -3.65 8.02 4.16
N LEU A 53 -4.98 7.99 4.17
CA LEU A 53 -5.81 8.13 2.97
C LEU A 53 -5.57 9.48 2.28
N GLU A 54 -5.49 10.59 3.04
CA GLU A 54 -5.18 11.91 2.47
C GLU A 54 -3.83 11.97 1.76
N HIS A 55 -2.84 11.17 2.18
CA HIS A 55 -1.55 11.06 1.50
C HIS A 55 -1.63 10.14 0.26
N VAL A 56 -2.35 9.02 0.36
CA VAL A 56 -2.58 8.09 -0.77
C VAL A 56 -3.36 8.76 -1.90
N ASP A 57 -4.34 9.62 -1.59
CA ASP A 57 -5.17 10.33 -2.57
C ASP A 57 -4.38 11.33 -3.44
N LYS A 58 -3.17 11.71 -3.01
CA LYS A 58 -2.27 12.61 -3.76
C LYS A 58 -1.41 11.86 -4.78
N LEU A 59 -1.35 10.53 -4.69
CA LEU A 59 -0.53 9.71 -5.58
C LEU A 59 -1.13 9.69 -6.98
N ASP A 60 -0.25 9.65 -7.98
CA ASP A 60 -0.69 9.30 -9.32
C ASP A 60 -0.96 7.78 -9.45
N ARG A 61 -1.53 7.37 -10.59
CA ARG A 61 -1.86 5.96 -10.83
C ARG A 61 -0.64 5.04 -10.78
N SER A 62 0.53 5.51 -11.22
CA SER A 62 1.76 4.72 -11.24
C SER A 62 2.28 4.51 -9.82
N GLU A 63 2.37 5.59 -9.04
CA GLU A 63 2.80 5.58 -7.65
C GLU A 63 1.88 4.70 -6.79
N PHE A 64 0.56 4.85 -6.94
CA PHE A 64 -0.42 4.00 -6.26
C PHE A 64 -0.22 2.50 -6.58
N ASN A 65 0.03 2.15 -7.84
CA ASN A 65 0.29 0.77 -8.23
C ASN A 65 1.56 0.21 -7.58
N VAL A 66 2.60 1.03 -7.38
CA VAL A 66 3.82 0.62 -6.66
C VAL A 66 3.48 0.28 -5.21
N VAL A 67 2.72 1.12 -4.52
CA VAL A 67 2.29 0.89 -3.12
C VAL A 67 1.49 -0.41 -3.01
N VAL A 68 0.46 -0.58 -3.84
CA VAL A 68 -0.43 -1.75 -3.81
C VAL A 68 0.35 -3.03 -4.12
N ARG A 69 1.28 -2.97 -5.07
CA ARG A 69 2.12 -4.11 -5.42
C ARG A 69 3.06 -4.49 -4.27
N ALA A 70 3.79 -3.51 -3.73
CA ALA A 70 4.70 -3.72 -2.59
C ALA A 70 3.96 -4.33 -1.40
N TRP A 71 2.77 -3.80 -1.10
CA TRP A 71 1.95 -4.27 0.00
C TRP A 71 1.45 -5.71 -0.19
N ARG A 72 0.99 -6.06 -1.40
CA ARG A 72 0.51 -7.41 -1.73
C ARG A 72 1.62 -8.45 -1.80
N GLU A 73 2.78 -8.09 -2.35
CA GLU A 73 3.94 -8.98 -2.50
C GLU A 73 4.72 -9.14 -1.18
N GLY A 74 4.40 -8.34 -0.15
CA GLY A 74 5.00 -8.42 1.17
C GLY A 74 6.44 -7.91 1.22
N SER A 75 6.89 -7.24 0.17
CA SER A 75 8.24 -6.72 0.04
C SER A 75 8.35 -5.37 0.76
N SER A 76 9.30 -5.29 1.69
CA SER A 76 9.86 -4.02 2.14
C SER A 76 10.59 -3.37 0.96
N ILE A 77 9.86 -2.80 0.01
CA ILE A 77 10.44 -1.94 -1.02
C ILE A 77 10.62 -0.59 -0.35
N GLU A 78 11.85 -0.32 0.08
CA GLU A 78 12.27 1.02 0.47
C GLU A 78 12.19 1.93 -0.76
N PRO A 79 11.43 3.05 -0.69
CA PRO A 79 11.33 4.01 -1.78
C PRO A 79 12.60 4.86 -1.85
N GLY A 80 13.68 4.24 -2.31
CA GLY A 80 15.01 4.85 -2.37
C GLY A 80 15.95 4.24 -3.42
N GLU A 81 15.68 3.04 -3.94
CA GLU A 81 16.61 2.36 -4.87
C GLU A 81 16.28 2.54 -6.37
N SER A 82 15.41 3.47 -6.75
CA SER A 82 15.18 3.78 -8.18
C SER A 82 16.07 4.89 -8.76
N SER A 83 17.12 5.33 -8.06
CA SER A 83 18.03 6.37 -8.57
C SER A 83 19.52 5.99 -8.61
N ALA A 84 19.86 4.72 -8.77
CA ALA A 84 21.23 4.28 -9.06
C ALA A 84 21.29 3.34 -10.28
N SER A 85 20.82 3.81 -11.44
CA SER A 85 21.33 3.35 -12.73
C SER A 85 22.13 4.48 -13.36
N SER A 86 23.33 4.74 -12.84
CA SER A 86 24.40 5.47 -13.52
C SER A 86 25.67 5.40 -12.70
N THR A 87 26.51 4.40 -12.97
CA THR A 87 27.96 4.59 -13.17
C THR A 87 28.57 3.30 -13.71
N SER A 88 28.98 3.41 -14.98
CA SER A 88 30.11 2.74 -15.67
C SER A 88 30.11 1.22 -15.87
#